data_AF-A0A6J4IDS7-F1
#
_entry.id   AF-A0A6J4IDS7-F1
#
_cell.length_a   1.000
_cell.length_b   1.000
_cell.length_c   1.000
_cell.angle_alpha   90.00
_cell.angle_beta   90.00
_cell.angle_gamma   90.00
#
_symmetry.space_group_name_H-M   'P 1'
#
loop_
_entity.id
_entity.type
_entity.pdbx_description
1 polymer ?
#
loop_
_entity_poly.entity_id
_entity_poly.type
_entity_poly.pdbx_seq_one_letter_code
_entity_poly.pdbx_strand_id
1 'polypeptide(L)'
;MNKYFIIGIGGTGMRCLESFVHLCAMGMFDNSEINLLALDTDLENGNFARLQELVDAYVKLKGENKAQQAHADTFFSAKINFFSFSPDYSRTETGSFQRIAKVSYAGETERDLANLLFTENVQSFDLKHGYRAQTHVGSLLMYHAILDEVNRNPGGHVSSFIDELYNANTAGNVKLFILGSVFGGTGASSIPVMPAALDTAVRKRHQGKTLDKLYIGATLLTSYFSFISPTQSSREMQRVVADSKNFSMNSQAAMMFYEDDLSVKRAYQKFYMLGTATNDFKTEQAEPDTITGGARQRNDSHYIELFAAFAAYDFFKTPDSDLQKIKADKNGVQYFFRTMDESGKLDFKDFLPEHESAGGFMKRFSLLTAMSFLVNLDNTDFFASAQRGELKNISGYEDITKVELDAVYKYFGLYHFRLSNDQVREGWLRQLYRSTGGGDRLMFSPEMFGLTTARDFRKYDYGKLFPKNSEYNRHNFNSGLFSNPFDKFKEAFVRETTDSPFANKSEKLIKRMYDALGKLYGF
;
A
#
# COMPACT_ATOMS: atom_id res chain seq x y z
N MET A 1 -3.09 5.73 21.96
CA MET A 1 -2.60 5.67 20.56
C MET A 1 -2.48 4.21 20.19
N ASN A 2 -3.05 3.81 19.05
CA ASN A 2 -2.95 2.42 18.58
C ASN A 2 -1.62 2.22 17.84
N LYS A 3 -1.01 1.03 17.95
CA LYS A 3 0.21 0.69 17.22
C LYS A 3 -0.05 -0.54 16.35
N TYR A 4 0.09 -0.37 15.03
CA TYR A 4 -0.15 -1.42 14.05
C TYR A 4 1.11 -1.72 13.26
N PHE A 5 1.23 -2.98 12.83
CA PHE A 5 2.33 -3.45 12.01
C PHE A 5 1.79 -3.96 10.69
N ILE A 6 2.43 -3.55 9.59
CA ILE A 6 2.03 -3.99 8.25
C ILE A 6 3.26 -4.32 7.42
N ILE A 7 3.21 -5.45 6.71
CA ILE A 7 4.27 -5.89 5.81
C ILE A 7 3.70 -6.01 4.40
N GLY A 8 4.29 -5.32 3.43
CA GLY A 8 4.01 -5.53 2.02
C GLY A 8 5.12 -6.35 1.39
N ILE A 9 4.75 -7.42 0.67
CA ILE A 9 5.70 -8.38 0.11
C ILE A 9 5.57 -8.45 -1.41
N GLY A 10 6.68 -8.19 -2.10
CA GLY A 10 6.80 -8.15 -3.56
C GLY A 10 6.09 -6.96 -4.20
N GLY A 11 6.22 -6.81 -5.52
CA GLY A 11 5.60 -5.69 -6.26
C GLY A 11 4.09 -5.52 -6.04
N THR A 12 3.33 -6.61 -5.90
CA THR A 12 1.91 -6.55 -5.53
C THR A 12 1.70 -6.03 -4.11
N GLY A 13 2.51 -6.47 -3.16
CA GLY A 13 2.50 -5.96 -1.78
C GLY A 13 2.84 -4.47 -1.73
N MET A 14 3.78 -4.00 -2.56
CA MET A 14 4.09 -2.56 -2.68
C MET A 14 2.87 -1.74 -3.11
N ARG A 15 2.14 -2.19 -4.15
CA ARG A 15 0.93 -1.48 -4.61
C ARG A 15 -0.22 -1.53 -3.60
N CYS A 16 -0.34 -2.62 -2.84
CA CYS A 16 -1.27 -2.69 -1.71
C CYS A 16 -0.87 -1.70 -0.60
N LEU A 17 0.42 -1.56 -0.32
CA LEU A 17 0.93 -0.57 0.64
C LEU A 17 0.72 0.87 0.14
N GLU A 18 0.82 1.14 -1.16
CA GLU A 18 0.47 2.46 -1.72
C GLU A 18 -0.98 2.81 -1.37
N SER A 19 -1.92 1.88 -1.60
CA SER A 19 -3.33 2.05 -1.23
C SER A 19 -3.52 2.22 0.28
N PHE A 20 -2.78 1.48 1.10
CA PHE A 20 -2.81 1.62 2.56
C PHE A 20 -2.30 2.99 3.05
N VAL A 21 -1.23 3.50 2.47
CA VAL A 21 -0.69 4.85 2.77
C VAL A 21 -1.72 5.92 2.38
N HIS A 22 -2.44 5.74 1.28
CA HIS A 22 -3.56 6.63 0.93
C HIS A 22 -4.70 6.57 1.96
N LEU A 23 -5.05 5.40 2.51
CA LEU A 23 -6.01 5.34 3.63
C LEU A 23 -5.50 6.09 4.88
N CYS A 24 -4.20 5.99 5.18
CA CYS A 24 -3.58 6.76 6.26
C CYS A 24 -3.64 8.28 6.00
N ALA A 25 -3.52 8.70 4.75
CA ALA A 25 -3.60 10.11 4.36
C ALA A 25 -5.03 10.66 4.34
N MET A 26 -6.02 9.84 3.96
CA MET A 26 -7.43 10.16 4.10
C MET A 26 -7.83 10.35 5.57
N GLY A 27 -7.07 9.75 6.49
CA GLY A 27 -7.33 9.76 7.92
C GLY A 27 -8.18 8.58 8.39
N MET A 28 -8.16 7.44 7.69
CA MET A 28 -8.84 6.23 8.16
C MET A 28 -8.16 5.64 9.42
N PHE A 29 -6.88 5.95 9.63
CA PHE A 29 -6.06 5.46 10.75
C PHE A 29 -5.77 6.55 11.79
N ASP A 30 -6.79 7.31 12.17
CA ASP A 30 -6.71 8.30 13.25
C ASP A 30 -6.13 7.67 14.54
N ASN A 31 -5.37 8.49 15.28
CA ASN A 31 -4.72 8.14 16.56
C ASN A 31 -3.85 6.88 16.50
N SER A 32 -3.26 6.59 15.34
CA SER A 32 -2.50 5.37 15.11
C SER A 32 -1.05 5.64 14.67
N GLU A 33 -0.14 4.82 15.18
CA GLU A 33 1.23 4.65 14.69
C GLU A 33 1.31 3.38 13.85
N ILE A 34 1.79 3.51 12.63
CA ILE A 34 1.94 2.43 11.65
C ILE A 34 3.42 2.13 11.48
N ASN A 35 3.81 0.88 11.75
CA ASN A 35 5.13 0.36 11.44
C ASN A 35 5.02 -0.45 10.15
N LEU A 36 5.50 0.12 9.06
CA LEU A 36 5.36 -0.39 7.70
C LEU A 36 6.68 -0.96 7.23
N LEU A 37 6.72 -2.25 6.90
CA LEU A 37 7.88 -2.91 6.29
C LEU A 37 7.59 -3.26 4.83
N ALA A 38 8.34 -2.66 3.93
CA ALA A 38 8.35 -3.01 2.51
C ALA A 38 9.42 -4.08 2.24
N LEU A 39 9.02 -5.24 1.74
CA LEU A 39 9.90 -6.36 1.44
C LEU A 39 9.79 -6.75 -0.04
N ASP A 40 10.88 -6.68 -0.77
CA ASP A 40 11.00 -7.24 -2.12
C ASP A 40 12.39 -7.86 -2.28
N THR A 41 12.53 -8.80 -3.21
CA THR A 41 13.84 -9.35 -3.62
C THR A 41 14.57 -8.43 -4.61
N ASP A 42 13.84 -7.52 -5.23
CA ASP A 42 14.33 -6.58 -6.23
C ASP A 42 14.22 -5.13 -5.71
N LEU A 43 15.32 -4.59 -5.19
CA LEU A 43 15.38 -3.19 -4.75
C LEU A 43 15.18 -2.19 -5.87
N GLU A 44 15.52 -2.56 -7.10
CA GLU A 44 15.36 -1.69 -8.25
C GLU A 44 13.92 -1.66 -8.73
N ASN A 45 13.03 -2.49 -8.19
CA ASN A 45 11.63 -2.56 -8.60
C ASN A 45 10.95 -1.17 -8.60
N GLY A 46 10.36 -0.82 -9.74
CA GLY A 46 9.73 0.49 -9.94
C GLY A 46 8.54 0.78 -9.02
N ASN A 47 7.77 -0.25 -8.62
CA ASN A 47 6.70 -0.12 -7.62
C ASN A 47 7.27 0.10 -6.21
N PHE A 48 8.39 -0.56 -5.86
CA PHE A 48 9.09 -0.32 -4.60
C PHE A 48 9.57 1.13 -4.47
N ALA A 49 10.23 1.64 -5.51
CA ALA A 49 10.64 3.04 -5.57
C ALA A 49 9.43 4.00 -5.48
N ARG A 50 8.31 3.69 -6.14
CA ARG A 50 7.08 4.50 -6.06
C ARG A 50 6.53 4.57 -4.64
N LEU A 51 6.51 3.45 -3.92
CA LEU A 51 6.10 3.40 -2.53
C LEU A 51 7.03 4.23 -1.64
N GLN A 52 8.34 4.13 -1.82
CA GLN A 52 9.31 4.95 -1.07
C GLN A 52 9.09 6.44 -1.31
N GLU A 53 8.90 6.86 -2.57
CA GLU A 53 8.57 8.24 -2.92
C GLU A 53 7.28 8.73 -2.25
N LEU A 54 6.25 7.86 -2.19
CA LEU A 54 4.96 8.17 -1.57
C LEU A 54 5.09 8.35 -0.05
N VAL A 55 5.78 7.43 0.63
CA VAL A 55 5.96 7.48 2.08
C VAL A 55 6.89 8.64 2.48
N ASP A 56 7.94 8.90 1.71
CA ASP A 56 8.81 10.05 1.92
C ASP A 56 8.04 11.37 1.80
N ALA A 57 7.19 11.51 0.79
CA ALA A 57 6.31 12.68 0.64
C ALA A 57 5.33 12.79 1.82
N TYR A 58 4.70 11.70 2.24
CA TYR A 58 3.82 11.65 3.42
C TYR A 58 4.54 12.10 4.70
N VAL A 59 5.77 11.64 4.91
CA VAL A 59 6.54 11.94 6.12
C VAL A 59 7.00 13.40 6.12
N LYS A 60 7.54 13.88 4.99
CA LYS A 60 8.09 15.23 4.87
C LYS A 60 7.02 16.32 4.92
N LEU A 61 5.82 16.09 4.38
CA LEU A 61 4.73 17.08 4.49
C LEU A 61 4.27 17.27 5.94
N LYS A 62 4.47 16.27 6.81
CA LYS A 62 4.23 16.37 8.26
C LYS A 62 5.40 17.00 9.03
N GLY A 63 6.45 17.41 8.32
CA GLY A 63 7.61 18.10 8.88
C GLY A 63 8.91 17.33 8.71
N GLU A 64 9.90 18.02 8.16
CA GLU A 64 11.26 17.52 8.05
C GLU A 64 11.97 17.59 9.41
N ASN A 65 12.56 16.47 9.86
CA ASN A 65 13.28 16.35 11.13
C ASN A 65 12.47 16.73 12.40
N LYS A 66 11.14 16.78 12.31
CA LYS A 66 10.24 17.02 13.44
C LYS A 66 9.74 15.69 14.00
N ALA A 67 9.52 15.62 15.31
CA ALA A 67 8.89 14.46 15.92
C ALA A 67 7.45 14.34 15.40
N GLN A 68 7.18 13.32 14.59
CA GLN A 68 5.86 13.08 14.07
C GLN A 68 4.91 12.58 15.15
N GLN A 69 3.66 13.03 15.07
CA GLN A 69 2.60 12.63 15.96
C GLN A 69 1.43 12.04 15.19
N ALA A 70 0.70 11.15 15.86
CA ALA A 70 -0.61 10.72 15.40
C ALA A 70 -1.67 11.75 15.80
N HIS A 71 -2.60 11.99 14.90
CA HIS A 71 -3.69 12.96 15.03
C HIS A 71 -5.03 12.29 14.72
N ALA A 72 -6.11 13.05 14.82
CA ALA A 72 -7.44 12.62 14.44
C ALA A 72 -8.19 13.73 13.68
N ASP A 73 -9.23 13.34 12.94
CA ASP A 73 -10.13 14.24 12.23
C ASP A 73 -9.39 15.25 11.33
N THR A 74 -8.39 14.75 10.61
CA THR A 74 -7.54 15.49 9.67
C THR A 74 -7.02 14.56 8.59
N PHE A 75 -6.48 15.12 7.50
CA PHE A 75 -5.64 14.36 6.60
C PHE A 75 -4.28 14.05 7.24
N PHE A 76 -3.61 13.01 6.73
CA PHE A 76 -2.28 12.58 7.18
C PHE A 76 -2.22 12.34 8.69
N SER A 77 -3.30 11.76 9.24
CA SER A 77 -3.49 11.67 10.68
C SER A 77 -2.59 10.62 11.34
N ALA A 78 -2.25 9.54 10.63
CA ALA A 78 -1.39 8.49 11.17
C ALA A 78 0.09 8.93 11.24
N LYS A 79 0.85 8.37 12.18
CA LYS A 79 2.32 8.39 12.16
C LYS A 79 2.80 7.17 11.39
N ILE A 80 3.70 7.32 10.43
CA ILE A 80 4.24 6.19 9.64
C ILE A 80 5.74 6.07 9.90
N ASN A 81 6.15 4.92 10.43
CA ASN A 81 7.54 4.49 10.49
C ASN A 81 7.80 3.53 9.32
N PHE A 82 8.70 3.89 8.42
CA PHE A 82 9.00 3.11 7.22
C PHE A 82 10.27 2.28 7.40
N PHE A 83 10.15 0.99 7.12
CA PHE A 83 11.23 0.03 7.10
C PHE A 83 11.24 -0.64 5.72
N SER A 84 12.42 -1.11 5.32
CA SER A 84 12.60 -1.74 4.02
C SER A 84 13.56 -2.91 4.12
N PHE A 85 13.31 -3.96 3.35
CA PHE A 85 14.20 -5.10 3.26
C PHE A 85 14.26 -5.65 1.85
N SER A 86 15.47 -5.94 1.41
CA SER A 86 15.70 -6.83 0.29
C SER A 86 16.90 -7.71 0.58
N PRO A 87 16.78 -9.03 0.38
CA PRO A 87 17.95 -9.90 0.32
C PRO A 87 18.94 -9.38 -0.72
N ASP A 88 20.22 -9.34 -0.36
CA ASP A 88 21.28 -8.95 -1.29
C ASP A 88 21.69 -10.14 -2.16
N TYR A 89 21.03 -10.28 -3.31
CA TYR A 89 21.37 -11.25 -4.36
C TYR A 89 22.30 -10.66 -5.43
N SER A 90 22.84 -9.45 -5.21
CA SER A 90 23.73 -8.80 -6.17
C SER A 90 25.10 -9.47 -6.23
N ARG A 91 25.52 -10.10 -5.12
CA ARG A 91 26.84 -10.71 -4.94
C ARG A 91 26.95 -12.05 -5.63
N THR A 92 28.19 -12.42 -5.95
CA THR A 92 28.49 -13.70 -6.58
C THR A 92 28.00 -14.85 -5.71
N GLU A 93 28.23 -14.82 -4.40
CA GLU A 93 27.91 -15.92 -3.48
C GLU A 93 26.40 -16.10 -3.25
N THR A 94 25.61 -15.04 -3.44
CA THR A 94 24.18 -15.03 -3.12
C THR A 94 23.27 -15.03 -4.34
N GLY A 95 23.81 -14.86 -5.55
CA GLY A 95 23.01 -14.70 -6.77
C GLY A 95 22.19 -15.93 -7.22
N SER A 96 22.42 -17.12 -6.65
CA SER A 96 21.58 -18.30 -6.91
C SER A 96 21.51 -19.24 -5.71
N PHE A 97 20.48 -20.09 -5.64
CA PHE A 97 20.34 -21.08 -4.58
C PHE A 97 21.55 -22.00 -4.51
N GLN A 98 22.08 -22.46 -5.65
CA GLN A 98 23.26 -23.32 -5.71
C GLN A 98 24.48 -22.66 -5.06
N ARG A 99 24.66 -21.35 -5.24
CA ARG A 99 25.81 -20.63 -4.67
C ARG A 99 25.62 -20.40 -3.18
N ILE A 100 24.42 -20.03 -2.75
CA ILE A 100 24.06 -19.95 -1.33
C ILE A 100 24.28 -21.31 -0.68
N ALA A 101 23.80 -22.38 -1.29
CA ALA A 101 23.92 -23.74 -0.77
C ALA A 101 25.38 -24.20 -0.71
N LYS A 102 26.23 -23.85 -1.68
CA LYS A 102 27.67 -24.14 -1.59
C LYS A 102 28.36 -23.45 -0.41
N VAL A 103 27.90 -22.26 -0.03
CA VAL A 103 28.45 -21.51 1.11
C VAL A 103 27.85 -21.99 2.44
N SER A 104 26.55 -22.28 2.46
CA SER A 104 25.79 -22.61 3.68
C SER A 104 25.75 -24.11 3.99
N TYR A 105 25.91 -24.97 2.99
CA TYR A 105 25.80 -26.42 3.07
C TYR A 105 27.01 -27.08 2.38
N ALA A 106 28.14 -27.08 3.10
CA ALA A 106 29.39 -27.64 2.60
C ALA A 106 29.41 -29.18 2.55
N GLY A 107 28.44 -29.85 3.19
CA GLY A 107 28.32 -31.30 3.26
C GLY A 107 27.77 -31.94 1.98
N GLU A 108 28.17 -33.19 1.74
CA GLU A 108 27.72 -34.01 0.60
C GLU A 108 26.23 -34.34 0.72
N THR A 109 25.76 -34.67 1.93
CA THR A 109 24.36 -35.05 2.20
C THR A 109 23.36 -33.94 1.91
N GLU A 110 23.65 -32.70 2.33
CA GLU A 110 22.77 -31.56 2.07
C GLU A 110 22.71 -31.23 0.57
N ARG A 111 23.82 -31.45 -0.15
CA ARG A 111 23.87 -31.27 -1.60
C ARG A 111 23.06 -32.35 -2.33
N ASP A 112 23.16 -33.60 -1.89
CA ASP A 112 22.35 -34.70 -2.43
C ASP A 112 20.87 -34.48 -2.17
N LEU A 113 20.50 -33.99 -0.97
CA LEU A 113 19.12 -33.63 -0.66
C LEU A 113 18.62 -32.48 -1.54
N ALA A 114 19.44 -31.45 -1.77
CA ALA A 114 19.10 -30.36 -2.69
C ALA A 114 18.92 -30.85 -4.14
N ASN A 115 19.77 -31.77 -4.60
CA ASN A 115 19.66 -32.39 -5.93
C ASN A 115 18.45 -33.31 -6.06
N LEU A 116 18.00 -33.93 -4.98
CA LEU A 116 16.78 -34.73 -4.93
C LEU A 116 15.52 -33.85 -5.01
N LEU A 117 15.52 -32.70 -4.33
CA LEU A 117 14.34 -31.83 -4.21
C LEU A 117 14.21 -30.82 -5.35
N PHE A 118 15.33 -30.36 -5.93
CA PHE A 118 15.33 -29.25 -6.89
C PHE A 118 16.10 -29.60 -8.17
N THR A 119 15.49 -29.27 -9.31
CA THR A 119 16.17 -29.40 -10.61
C THR A 119 17.34 -28.43 -10.74
N GLU A 120 18.33 -28.76 -11.56
CA GLU A 120 19.51 -27.90 -11.77
C GLU A 120 19.13 -26.48 -12.23
N ASN A 121 18.10 -26.34 -13.05
CA ASN A 121 17.60 -25.04 -13.50
C ASN A 121 17.03 -24.21 -12.33
N VAL A 122 16.32 -24.85 -11.39
CA VAL A 122 15.81 -24.20 -10.18
C VAL A 122 16.94 -23.84 -9.21
N GLN A 123 18.01 -24.63 -9.15
CA GLN A 123 19.14 -24.31 -8.30
C GLN A 123 20.02 -23.16 -8.85
N SER A 124 20.10 -23.02 -10.19
CA SER A 124 21.06 -22.13 -10.86
C SER A 124 20.51 -20.80 -11.36
N PHE A 125 19.18 -20.58 -11.36
CA PHE A 125 18.60 -19.33 -11.88
C PHE A 125 18.98 -18.10 -11.03
N ASP A 126 18.93 -16.93 -11.68
CA ASP A 126 19.26 -15.65 -11.08
C ASP A 126 18.13 -15.14 -10.16
N LEU A 127 18.47 -15.00 -8.87
CA LEU A 127 17.57 -14.55 -7.81
C LEU A 127 17.34 -13.03 -7.78
N LYS A 128 18.12 -12.22 -8.51
CA LYS A 128 18.01 -10.75 -8.50
C LYS A 128 16.62 -10.24 -8.91
N HIS A 129 15.93 -10.97 -9.78
CA HIS A 129 14.62 -10.59 -10.31
C HIS A 129 13.50 -11.43 -9.66
N GLY A 130 13.71 -11.85 -8.40
CA GLY A 130 12.77 -12.61 -7.59
C GLY A 130 12.70 -14.11 -7.90
N TYR A 131 11.79 -14.79 -7.22
CA TYR A 131 11.75 -16.26 -7.16
C TYR A 131 11.02 -16.96 -8.34
N ARG A 132 10.48 -16.21 -9.30
CA ARG A 132 9.94 -16.70 -10.60
C ARG A 132 9.11 -18.01 -10.52
N ALA A 133 8.06 -18.02 -9.68
CA ALA A 133 7.16 -19.15 -9.44
C ALA A 133 7.76 -20.37 -8.72
N GLN A 134 8.99 -20.28 -8.21
CA GLN A 134 9.59 -21.27 -7.32
C GLN A 134 9.31 -20.93 -5.85
N THR A 135 8.04 -21.02 -5.45
CA THR A 135 7.57 -20.58 -4.12
C THR A 135 8.25 -21.32 -2.97
N HIS A 136 8.51 -22.62 -3.14
CA HIS A 136 9.16 -23.47 -2.15
C HIS A 136 10.63 -23.06 -1.91
N VAL A 137 11.42 -22.84 -2.97
CA VAL A 137 12.81 -22.33 -2.82
C VAL A 137 12.79 -20.92 -2.26
N GLY A 138 11.89 -20.07 -2.75
CA GLY A 138 11.76 -18.71 -2.25
C GLY A 138 11.41 -18.64 -0.76
N SER A 139 10.57 -19.55 -0.27
CA SER A 139 10.20 -19.66 1.14
C SER A 139 11.41 -19.93 2.02
N LEU A 140 12.23 -20.91 1.63
CA LEU A 140 13.49 -21.24 2.29
C LEU A 140 14.45 -20.05 2.29
N LEU A 141 14.66 -19.45 1.11
CA LEU A 141 15.59 -18.34 0.94
C LEU A 141 15.18 -17.10 1.72
N MET A 142 13.89 -16.74 1.71
CA MET A 142 13.40 -15.56 2.43
C MET A 142 13.52 -15.73 3.94
N TYR A 143 13.15 -16.91 4.46
CA TYR A 143 13.30 -17.23 5.88
C TYR A 143 14.75 -17.01 6.34
N HIS A 144 15.72 -17.58 5.62
CA HIS A 144 17.14 -17.42 5.97
C HIS A 144 17.66 -16.00 5.73
N ALA A 145 17.20 -15.31 4.68
CA ALA A 145 17.61 -13.93 4.41
C ALA A 145 17.23 -12.97 5.56
N ILE A 146 16.02 -13.13 6.13
CA ILE A 146 15.59 -12.33 7.29
C ILE A 146 16.50 -12.60 8.49
N LEU A 147 16.80 -13.87 8.77
CA LEU A 147 17.66 -14.25 9.91
C LEU A 147 19.10 -13.78 9.74
N ASP A 148 19.63 -13.85 8.52
CA ASP A 148 20.96 -13.37 8.18
C ASP A 148 21.05 -11.85 8.31
N GLU A 149 20.04 -11.11 7.86
CA GLU A 149 19.99 -9.65 7.99
C GLU A 149 19.98 -9.22 9.46
N VAL A 150 19.16 -9.89 10.28
CA VAL A 150 19.09 -9.64 11.72
C VAL A 150 20.44 -9.85 12.42
N ASN A 151 21.19 -10.85 11.98
CA ASN A 151 22.50 -11.16 12.54
C ASN A 151 23.60 -10.19 12.05
N ARG A 152 23.60 -9.85 10.75
CA ARG A 152 24.66 -9.03 10.13
C ARG A 152 24.45 -7.54 10.36
N ASN A 153 23.20 -7.10 10.49
CA ASN A 153 22.82 -5.70 10.59
C ASN A 153 21.90 -5.46 11.79
N PRO A 154 22.41 -5.56 13.03
CA PRO A 154 21.58 -5.49 14.23
C PRO A 154 20.90 -4.12 14.46
N GLY A 155 21.37 -3.06 13.80
CA GLY A 155 20.74 -1.73 13.78
C GLY A 155 20.00 -1.40 12.47
N GLY A 156 19.87 -2.38 11.56
CA GLY A 156 19.20 -2.21 10.28
C GLY A 156 17.68 -2.09 10.38
N HIS A 157 17.03 -1.89 9.24
CA HIS A 157 15.58 -1.71 9.16
C HIS A 157 14.80 -2.93 9.64
N VAL A 158 15.20 -4.15 9.23
CA VAL A 158 14.55 -5.39 9.67
C VAL A 158 14.69 -5.59 11.18
N SER A 159 15.90 -5.42 11.69
CA SER A 159 16.21 -5.48 13.12
C SER A 159 15.37 -4.49 13.92
N SER A 160 15.29 -3.23 13.47
CA SER A 160 14.49 -2.18 14.11
C SER A 160 12.99 -2.50 14.08
N PHE A 161 12.47 -2.99 12.95
CA PHE A 161 11.08 -3.43 12.86
C PHE A 161 10.75 -4.56 13.85
N ILE A 162 11.66 -5.53 13.98
CA ILE A 162 11.51 -6.65 14.92
C ILE A 162 11.54 -6.16 16.37
N ASP A 163 12.44 -5.24 16.69
CA ASP A 163 12.52 -4.66 18.03
C ASP A 163 11.23 -3.91 18.38
N GLU A 164 10.70 -3.11 17.44
CA GLU A 164 9.43 -2.41 17.62
C GLU A 164 8.25 -3.37 17.80
N LEU A 165 8.23 -4.46 17.03
CA LEU A 165 7.22 -5.52 17.12
C LEU A 165 7.28 -6.22 18.48
N TYR A 166 8.49 -6.58 18.93
CA TYR A 166 8.72 -7.19 20.23
C TYR A 166 8.30 -6.25 21.38
N ASN A 167 8.72 -4.98 21.33
CA ASN A 167 8.36 -3.98 22.33
C ASN A 167 6.84 -3.83 22.45
N ALA A 168 6.12 -3.77 21.32
CA ALA A 168 4.66 -3.75 21.32
C ALA A 168 4.06 -5.02 21.94
N ASN A 169 4.63 -6.20 21.64
CA ASN A 169 4.17 -7.49 22.17
C ASN A 169 4.40 -7.61 23.68
N THR A 170 5.45 -6.98 24.22
CA THR A 170 5.61 -6.90 25.68
C THR A 170 4.54 -6.03 26.33
N ALA A 171 4.19 -4.91 25.69
CA ALA A 171 3.22 -3.94 26.21
C ALA A 171 1.76 -4.45 26.16
N GLY A 172 1.41 -5.27 25.18
CA GLY A 172 0.04 -5.74 25.01
C GLY A 172 -0.17 -6.62 23.78
N ASN A 173 -1.43 -6.76 23.38
CA ASN A 173 -1.78 -7.44 22.14
C ASN A 173 -1.31 -6.64 20.93
N VAL A 174 -0.79 -7.34 19.93
CA VAL A 174 -0.24 -6.72 18.72
C VAL A 174 -0.91 -7.30 17.50
N LYS A 175 -1.19 -6.44 16.52
CA LYS A 175 -1.76 -6.84 15.23
C LYS A 175 -0.75 -6.56 14.13
N LEU A 176 -0.41 -7.62 13.39
CA LEU A 176 0.39 -7.59 12.19
C LEU A 176 -0.46 -8.00 10.99
N PHE A 177 -0.46 -7.20 9.94
CA PHE A 177 -1.13 -7.55 8.69
C PHE A 177 -0.13 -7.70 7.54
N ILE A 178 -0.29 -8.74 6.72
CA ILE A 178 0.60 -9.03 5.60
C ILE A 178 -0.13 -8.87 4.27
N LEU A 179 0.40 -8.02 3.40
CA LEU A 179 -0.09 -7.74 2.06
C LEU A 179 0.81 -8.41 1.02
N GLY A 180 0.24 -9.21 0.14
CA GLY A 180 0.95 -9.82 -0.97
C GLY A 180 0.05 -10.69 -1.84
N SER A 181 0.59 -11.19 -2.95
CA SER A 181 -0.11 -12.14 -3.80
C SER A 181 0.40 -13.56 -3.66
N VAL A 182 -0.46 -14.52 -4.02
CA VAL A 182 -0.18 -15.97 -3.89
C VAL A 182 0.18 -16.67 -5.20
N PHE A 183 0.13 -15.97 -6.34
CA PHE A 183 0.25 -16.59 -7.67
C PHE A 183 1.67 -16.78 -8.22
N GLY A 184 2.69 -16.84 -7.35
CA GLY A 184 4.03 -17.33 -7.72
C GLY A 184 5.16 -16.30 -7.78
N GLY A 185 5.13 -15.24 -6.97
CA GLY A 185 6.25 -14.30 -6.84
C GLY A 185 6.82 -14.26 -5.41
N THR A 186 7.53 -13.18 -5.08
CA THR A 186 8.07 -12.92 -3.73
C THR A 186 6.99 -12.97 -2.65
N GLY A 187 5.79 -12.46 -2.95
CA GLY A 187 4.60 -12.59 -2.08
C GLY A 187 4.31 -14.04 -1.71
N ALA A 188 4.10 -14.88 -2.72
CA ALA A 188 3.71 -16.28 -2.57
C ALA A 188 4.75 -17.11 -1.82
N SER A 189 6.03 -16.76 -1.97
CA SER A 189 7.13 -17.37 -1.24
C SER A 189 7.24 -16.94 0.21
N SER A 190 6.89 -15.70 0.54
CA SER A 190 7.24 -15.15 1.86
C SER A 190 6.10 -15.20 2.86
N ILE A 191 4.84 -15.12 2.41
CA ILE A 191 3.68 -15.15 3.31
C ILE A 191 3.71 -16.38 4.21
N PRO A 192 3.82 -17.64 3.72
CA PRO A 192 3.75 -18.83 4.58
C PRO A 192 4.78 -18.86 5.71
N VAL A 193 5.98 -18.35 5.44
CA VAL A 193 7.13 -18.44 6.36
C VAL A 193 7.28 -17.22 7.27
N MET A 194 6.57 -16.12 6.99
CA MET A 194 6.74 -14.86 7.72
C MET A 194 6.53 -15.01 9.23
N PRO A 195 5.50 -15.72 9.75
CA PRO A 195 5.32 -15.89 11.19
C PRO A 195 6.51 -16.59 11.85
N ALA A 196 7.00 -17.67 11.22
CA ALA A 196 8.14 -18.44 11.74
C ALA A 196 9.45 -17.65 11.68
N ALA A 197 9.67 -16.89 10.60
CA ALA A 197 10.83 -16.02 10.45
C ALA A 197 10.88 -14.94 11.53
N LEU A 198 9.74 -14.28 11.80
CA LEU A 198 9.63 -13.25 12.82
C LEU A 198 9.82 -13.81 14.23
N ASP A 199 9.17 -14.93 14.58
CA ASP A 199 9.35 -15.55 15.91
C ASP A 199 10.80 -15.98 16.14
N THR A 200 11.43 -16.59 15.12
CA THR A 200 12.83 -17.02 15.22
C THR A 200 13.78 -15.83 15.33
N ALA A 201 13.53 -14.76 14.58
CA ALA A 201 14.33 -13.55 14.66
C ALA A 201 14.20 -12.88 16.04
N VAL A 202 12.99 -12.81 16.60
CA VAL A 202 12.76 -12.32 17.97
C VAL A 202 13.49 -13.18 18.99
N ARG A 203 13.42 -14.52 18.91
CA ARG A 203 14.14 -15.41 19.82
C ARG A 203 15.64 -15.17 19.78
N LYS A 204 16.21 -14.97 18.59
CA LYS A 204 17.65 -14.67 18.44
C LYS A 204 18.02 -13.33 19.07
N ARG A 205 17.23 -12.28 18.82
CA ARG A 205 17.52 -10.91 19.30
C ARG A 205 17.22 -10.69 20.78
N HIS A 206 16.18 -11.32 21.29
CA HIS A 206 15.65 -11.09 22.63
C HIS A 206 15.77 -12.33 23.52
N GLN A 207 16.88 -13.07 23.43
CA GLN A 207 17.26 -14.12 24.38
C GLN A 207 16.17 -15.20 24.59
N GLY A 208 15.62 -15.72 23.50
CA GLY A 208 14.65 -16.82 23.49
C GLY A 208 13.20 -16.42 23.76
N LYS A 209 12.89 -15.13 23.87
CA LYS A 209 11.51 -14.62 24.01
C LYS A 209 10.68 -14.83 22.74
N THR A 210 9.36 -14.81 22.89
CA THR A 210 8.38 -15.19 21.86
C THR A 210 7.32 -14.12 21.63
N LEU A 211 6.60 -14.24 20.51
CA LEU A 211 5.53 -13.32 20.10
C LEU A 211 4.13 -13.85 20.48
N ASP A 212 3.93 -14.20 21.76
CA ASP A 212 2.70 -14.89 22.20
C ASP A 212 1.42 -14.06 22.06
N LYS A 213 1.53 -12.72 22.16
CA LYS A 213 0.39 -11.78 22.04
C LYS A 213 0.23 -11.21 20.63
N LEU A 214 0.96 -11.74 19.66
CA LEU A 214 0.83 -11.36 18.26
C LEU A 214 -0.38 -12.06 17.61
N TYR A 215 -1.19 -11.27 16.92
CA TYR A 215 -2.20 -11.73 15.97
C TYR A 215 -1.77 -11.38 14.56
N ILE A 216 -1.93 -12.32 13.63
CA ILE A 216 -1.51 -12.14 12.24
C ILE A 216 -2.69 -12.31 11.31
N GLY A 217 -2.91 -11.32 10.45
CA GLY A 217 -3.82 -11.39 9.31
C GLY A 217 -3.06 -11.27 8.00
N ALA A 218 -3.61 -11.77 6.91
CA ALA A 218 -3.02 -11.58 5.59
C ALA A 218 -4.04 -11.53 4.46
N THR A 219 -3.67 -10.84 3.39
CA THR A 219 -4.37 -10.93 2.11
C THR A 219 -3.78 -12.08 1.30
N LEU A 220 -4.66 -12.95 0.79
CA LEU A 220 -4.35 -13.97 -0.19
C LEU A 220 -4.83 -13.48 -1.56
N LEU A 221 -4.07 -12.57 -2.16
CA LEU A 221 -4.47 -11.94 -3.43
C LEU A 221 -4.17 -12.90 -4.59
N THR A 222 -5.23 -13.37 -5.26
CA THR A 222 -5.13 -14.22 -6.45
C THR A 222 -4.78 -13.38 -7.68
N SER A 223 -4.63 -14.01 -8.84
CA SER A 223 -4.39 -13.25 -10.07
C SER A 223 -5.49 -12.23 -10.33
N TYR A 224 -5.07 -11.04 -10.76
CA TYR A 224 -5.96 -9.95 -11.19
C TYR A 224 -5.40 -9.10 -12.34
N PHE A 225 -4.17 -9.37 -12.78
CA PHE A 225 -3.53 -8.66 -13.87
C PHE A 225 -2.70 -9.61 -14.71
N SER A 226 -2.45 -9.20 -15.95
CA SER A 226 -1.58 -9.90 -16.88
C SER A 226 -0.49 -8.98 -17.44
N PHE A 227 0.57 -9.60 -17.94
CA PHE A 227 1.67 -8.94 -18.66
C PHE A 227 1.96 -9.71 -19.94
N ILE A 228 2.68 -9.08 -20.88
CA ILE A 228 3.05 -9.69 -22.16
C ILE A 228 3.84 -10.98 -21.88
N SER A 229 3.36 -12.12 -22.37
CA SER A 229 4.05 -13.39 -22.18
C SER A 229 5.45 -13.36 -22.80
N PRO A 230 6.46 -13.96 -22.14
CA PRO A 230 7.82 -14.00 -22.67
C PRO A 230 7.87 -14.70 -24.03
N THR A 231 8.57 -14.09 -24.98
CA THR A 231 8.85 -14.65 -26.31
C THR A 231 9.62 -15.96 -26.20
N GLN A 232 9.59 -16.79 -27.25
CA GLN A 232 10.31 -18.06 -27.28
C GLN A 232 11.82 -17.87 -27.05
N SER A 233 12.42 -16.83 -27.65
CA SER A 233 13.81 -16.45 -27.42
C SER A 233 14.08 -16.04 -25.96
N SER A 234 13.15 -15.35 -25.30
CA SER A 234 13.26 -15.01 -23.88
C SER A 234 13.18 -16.25 -22.98
N ARG A 235 12.34 -17.24 -23.34
CA ARG A 235 12.24 -18.51 -22.62
C ARG A 235 13.53 -19.34 -22.73
N GLU A 236 14.14 -19.35 -23.91
CA GLU A 236 15.42 -20.04 -24.17
C GLU A 236 16.59 -19.37 -23.41
N MET A 237 16.59 -18.04 -23.29
CA MET A 237 17.61 -17.30 -22.54
C MET A 237 17.42 -17.36 -21.01
N GLN A 238 16.20 -17.32 -20.51
CA GLN A 238 15.93 -17.15 -19.08
C GLN A 238 15.64 -18.43 -18.30
N ARG A 239 15.55 -19.61 -18.94
CA ARG A 239 15.33 -20.98 -18.40
C ARG A 239 14.11 -21.16 -17.48
N VAL A 240 13.96 -20.34 -16.45
CA VAL A 240 12.79 -20.19 -15.57
C VAL A 240 12.21 -18.79 -15.79
N VAL A 241 11.01 -18.73 -16.37
CA VAL A 241 10.28 -17.47 -16.59
C VAL A 241 8.87 -17.58 -16.01
N ALA A 242 8.43 -16.55 -15.30
CA ALA A 242 7.06 -16.46 -14.85
C ALA A 242 6.12 -16.28 -16.05
N ASP A 243 5.12 -17.14 -16.18
CA ASP A 243 4.06 -17.02 -17.19
C ASP A 243 2.73 -16.71 -16.48
N SER A 244 2.15 -15.55 -16.81
CA SER A 244 0.88 -15.09 -16.24
C SER A 244 -0.27 -16.07 -16.51
N LYS A 245 -0.17 -16.91 -17.55
CA LYS A 245 -1.13 -17.99 -17.85
C LYS A 245 -1.24 -19.04 -16.73
N ASN A 246 -0.16 -19.25 -15.98
CA ASN A 246 -0.15 -20.21 -14.89
C ASN A 246 -0.63 -19.62 -13.57
N PHE A 247 -0.88 -18.31 -13.49
CA PHE A 247 -1.19 -17.65 -12.22
C PHE A 247 -2.48 -18.14 -11.58
N SER A 248 -3.52 -18.47 -12.36
CA SER A 248 -4.76 -19.01 -11.83
C SER A 248 -4.54 -20.40 -11.21
N MET A 249 -3.79 -21.29 -11.89
CA MET A 249 -3.45 -22.61 -11.36
C MET A 249 -2.55 -22.51 -10.11
N ASN A 250 -1.56 -21.61 -10.13
CA ASN A 250 -0.69 -21.35 -8.98
C ASN A 250 -1.50 -20.82 -7.78
N SER A 251 -2.47 -19.94 -8.04
CA SER A 251 -3.37 -19.43 -6.99
C SER A 251 -4.17 -20.57 -6.36
N GLN A 252 -4.73 -21.47 -7.18
CA GLN A 252 -5.50 -22.61 -6.69
C GLN A 252 -4.63 -23.54 -5.83
N ALA A 253 -3.44 -23.90 -6.31
CA ALA A 253 -2.51 -24.74 -5.56
C ALA A 253 -2.08 -24.08 -4.23
N ALA A 254 -1.84 -22.78 -4.24
CA ALA A 254 -1.55 -22.03 -3.03
C ALA A 254 -2.73 -22.08 -2.04
N MET A 255 -3.97 -21.88 -2.51
CA MET A 255 -5.15 -21.93 -1.63
C MET A 255 -5.32 -23.30 -0.97
N MET A 256 -5.07 -24.40 -1.69
CA MET A 256 -5.07 -25.74 -1.09
C MET A 256 -4.02 -25.86 0.02
N PHE A 257 -2.82 -25.33 -0.18
CA PHE A 257 -1.79 -25.30 0.86
C PHE A 257 -2.22 -24.49 2.10
N TYR A 258 -2.81 -23.30 1.92
CA TYR A 258 -3.30 -22.50 3.05
C TYR A 258 -4.46 -23.16 3.80
N GLU A 259 -5.25 -24.00 3.12
CA GLU A 259 -6.35 -24.76 3.72
C GLU A 259 -5.86 -26.04 4.40
N ASP A 260 -4.83 -26.71 3.91
CA ASP A 260 -4.41 -28.01 4.45
C ASP A 260 -3.31 -27.89 5.53
N ASP A 261 -2.49 -26.84 5.49
CA ASP A 261 -1.32 -26.73 6.38
C ASP A 261 -1.67 -26.24 7.80
N LEU A 262 -1.47 -27.12 8.79
CA LEU A 262 -1.77 -26.83 10.19
C LEU A 262 -0.87 -25.74 10.80
N SER A 263 0.36 -25.56 10.31
CA SER A 263 1.25 -24.52 10.83
C SER A 263 0.75 -23.13 10.42
N VAL A 264 0.28 -23.00 9.17
CA VAL A 264 -0.37 -21.81 8.65
C VAL A 264 -1.66 -21.53 9.42
N LYS A 265 -2.55 -22.52 9.57
CA LYS A 265 -3.81 -22.35 10.30
C LYS A 265 -3.62 -21.91 11.75
N ARG A 266 -2.51 -22.30 12.40
CA ARG A 266 -2.18 -21.89 13.78
C ARG A 266 -1.54 -20.52 13.87
N ALA A 267 -0.82 -20.09 12.83
CA ALA A 267 -0.09 -18.83 12.84
C ALA A 267 -0.98 -17.62 12.52
N TYR A 268 -1.99 -17.80 11.65
CA TYR A 268 -2.87 -16.74 11.16
C TYR A 268 -4.25 -16.79 11.80
N GLN A 269 -4.85 -15.63 12.05
CA GLN A 269 -6.23 -15.53 12.54
C GLN A 269 -7.23 -15.19 11.43
N LYS A 270 -6.84 -14.36 10.46
CA LYS A 270 -7.72 -13.99 9.34
C LYS A 270 -7.00 -13.96 8.01
N PHE A 271 -7.56 -14.67 7.04
CA PHE A 271 -7.19 -14.55 5.63
C PHE A 271 -8.28 -13.82 4.85
N TYR A 272 -7.85 -12.91 3.97
CA TYR A 272 -8.73 -12.20 3.04
C TYR A 272 -8.41 -12.65 1.63
N MET A 273 -9.24 -13.54 1.10
CA MET A 273 -9.15 -14.04 -0.27
C MET A 273 -9.74 -13.01 -1.22
N LEU A 274 -8.86 -12.36 -1.98
CA LEU A 274 -9.23 -11.27 -2.87
C LEU A 274 -8.77 -11.60 -4.28
N GLY A 275 -9.56 -11.18 -5.26
CA GLY A 275 -9.29 -11.42 -6.67
C GLY A 275 -10.30 -10.71 -7.55
N THR A 276 -10.15 -10.87 -8.85
CA THR A 276 -11.08 -10.35 -9.85
C THR A 276 -11.64 -11.50 -10.68
N ALA A 277 -12.83 -11.31 -11.25
CA ALA A 277 -13.45 -12.33 -12.09
C ALA A 277 -12.60 -12.66 -13.34
N THR A 278 -11.84 -11.68 -13.85
CA THR A 278 -10.96 -11.85 -15.01
C THR A 278 -9.56 -11.25 -14.76
N ASN A 279 -8.58 -11.63 -15.60
CA ASN A 279 -7.19 -11.14 -15.55
C ASN A 279 -6.89 -10.15 -16.68
N ASP A 280 -7.92 -9.44 -17.16
CA ASP A 280 -7.85 -8.63 -18.37
C ASP A 280 -7.18 -7.27 -18.14
N PHE A 281 -6.96 -6.89 -16.88
CA PHE A 281 -6.20 -5.69 -16.57
C PHE A 281 -4.76 -5.84 -17.05
N LYS A 282 -4.40 -4.99 -18.00
CA LYS A 282 -3.04 -4.82 -18.49
C LYS A 282 -2.48 -3.55 -17.90
N THR A 283 -1.41 -3.69 -17.14
CA THR A 283 -0.59 -2.57 -16.69
C THR A 283 0.01 -1.90 -17.92
N GLU A 284 0.13 -0.57 -17.96
CA GLU A 284 0.86 0.08 -19.03
C GLU A 284 2.32 -0.43 -19.06
N GLN A 285 2.66 -1.16 -20.11
CA GLN A 285 4.03 -1.55 -20.41
C GLN A 285 4.48 -0.68 -21.57
N ALA A 286 5.47 0.20 -21.33
CA ALA A 286 5.94 1.16 -22.32
C ALA A 286 6.66 0.52 -23.53
N GLU A 287 6.82 -0.81 -23.56
CA GLU A 287 7.70 -1.52 -24.50
C GLU A 287 7.11 -2.89 -24.90
N PRO A 288 7.51 -3.45 -26.05
CA PRO A 288 7.01 -4.74 -26.54
C PRO A 288 7.52 -5.97 -25.75
N ASP A 289 8.52 -5.79 -24.88
CA ASP A 289 9.15 -6.88 -24.13
C ASP A 289 8.54 -7.10 -22.74
N THR A 290 8.54 -8.36 -22.28
CA THR A 290 8.16 -8.73 -20.91
C THR A 290 9.09 -8.11 -19.88
N ILE A 291 8.58 -7.14 -19.10
CA ILE A 291 9.30 -6.55 -17.97
C ILE A 291 9.12 -7.44 -16.74
N THR A 292 10.17 -8.20 -16.36
CA THR A 292 10.14 -9.14 -15.23
C THR A 292 10.78 -8.63 -13.94
N GLY A 293 11.39 -7.43 -13.96
CA GLY A 293 12.13 -6.84 -12.83
C GLY A 293 12.65 -5.42 -13.13
N GLY A 294 13.23 -4.78 -12.12
CA GLY A 294 13.96 -3.51 -12.17
C GLY A 294 13.09 -2.24 -12.19
N ALA A 295 13.75 -1.10 -12.41
CA ALA A 295 13.13 0.23 -12.31
C ALA A 295 11.94 0.45 -13.25
N ARG A 296 11.91 -0.31 -14.35
CA ARG A 296 10.83 -0.28 -15.34
C ARG A 296 9.60 -1.07 -14.91
N GLN A 297 9.71 -1.96 -13.91
CA GLN A 297 8.57 -2.67 -13.34
C GLN A 297 7.80 -1.75 -12.37
N ARG A 298 7.20 -0.70 -12.93
CA ARG A 298 6.39 0.31 -12.21
C ARG A 298 4.93 0.20 -12.64
N ASN A 299 4.33 -0.96 -12.38
CA ASN A 299 2.98 -1.29 -12.81
C ASN A 299 1.93 -0.33 -12.23
N ASP A 300 0.86 -0.07 -12.98
CA ASP A 300 -0.29 0.69 -12.49
C ASP A 300 -1.00 0.02 -11.32
N SER A 301 -1.63 0.84 -10.50
CA SER A 301 -2.45 0.40 -9.37
C SER A 301 -3.82 -0.10 -9.84
N HIS A 302 -4.42 -1.00 -9.07
CA HIS A 302 -5.69 -1.65 -9.37
C HIS A 302 -6.67 -1.53 -8.18
N TYR A 303 -7.97 -1.41 -8.43
CA TYR A 303 -8.99 -1.25 -7.37
C TYR A 303 -8.96 -2.36 -6.31
N ILE A 304 -8.55 -3.58 -6.69
CA ILE A 304 -8.41 -4.71 -5.76
C ILE A 304 -7.36 -4.47 -4.67
N GLU A 305 -6.38 -3.61 -4.93
CA GLU A 305 -5.35 -3.24 -3.96
C GLU A 305 -5.92 -2.30 -2.89
N LEU A 306 -6.96 -1.53 -3.23
CA LEU A 306 -7.74 -0.77 -2.25
C LEU A 306 -8.57 -1.72 -1.38
N PHE A 307 -9.19 -2.76 -1.94
CA PHE A 307 -9.81 -3.83 -1.13
C PHE A 307 -8.81 -4.50 -0.19
N ALA A 308 -7.57 -4.74 -0.64
CA ALA A 308 -6.52 -5.31 0.20
C ALA A 308 -6.11 -4.36 1.34
N ALA A 309 -6.05 -3.05 1.10
CA ALA A 309 -5.82 -2.05 2.15
C ALA A 309 -6.98 -2.02 3.17
N PHE A 310 -8.22 -2.18 2.71
CA PHE A 310 -9.40 -2.29 3.58
C PHE A 310 -9.50 -3.62 4.34
N ALA A 311 -8.95 -4.70 3.80
CA ALA A 311 -8.77 -5.95 4.55
C ALA A 311 -7.86 -5.73 5.77
N ALA A 312 -6.76 -4.98 5.59
CA ALA A 312 -5.91 -4.58 6.70
C ALA A 312 -6.66 -3.71 7.71
N TYR A 313 -7.46 -2.75 7.24
CA TYR A 313 -8.32 -1.91 8.08
C TYR A 313 -9.29 -2.74 8.93
N ASP A 314 -10.04 -3.66 8.33
CA ASP A 314 -10.96 -4.58 9.02
C ASP A 314 -10.22 -5.43 10.08
N PHE A 315 -9.06 -5.98 9.72
CA PHE A 315 -8.26 -6.77 10.66
C PHE A 315 -7.80 -5.93 11.87
N PHE A 316 -7.27 -4.73 11.64
CA PHE A 316 -6.80 -3.87 12.73
C PHE A 316 -7.94 -3.42 13.67
N LYS A 317 -9.15 -3.22 13.12
CA LYS A 317 -10.35 -2.84 13.87
C LYS A 317 -11.07 -4.02 14.52
N THR A 318 -10.76 -5.27 14.13
CA THR A 318 -11.33 -6.47 14.75
C THR A 318 -11.02 -6.49 16.25
N PRO A 319 -11.99 -6.69 17.15
CA PRO A 319 -11.73 -6.79 18.59
C PRO A 319 -10.73 -7.89 18.95
N ASP A 320 -9.86 -7.62 19.90
CA ASP A 320 -8.85 -8.58 20.35
C ASP A 320 -9.48 -9.87 20.90
N SER A 321 -10.66 -9.78 21.53
CA SER A 321 -11.42 -10.94 22.00
C SER A 321 -11.78 -11.89 20.88
N ASP A 322 -12.04 -11.38 19.68
CA ASP A 322 -12.44 -12.20 18.53
C ASP A 322 -11.21 -12.87 17.92
N LEU A 323 -10.10 -12.13 17.78
CA LEU A 323 -8.83 -12.70 17.34
C LEU A 323 -8.31 -13.76 18.34
N GLN A 324 -8.50 -13.55 19.64
CA GLN A 324 -8.15 -14.52 20.67
C GLN A 324 -8.96 -15.80 20.57
N LYS A 325 -10.29 -15.69 20.34
CA LYS A 325 -11.15 -16.86 20.12
C LYS A 325 -10.69 -17.66 18.91
N ILE A 326 -10.39 -16.99 17.80
CA ILE A 326 -9.90 -17.65 16.57
C ILE A 326 -8.55 -18.34 16.84
N LYS A 327 -7.61 -17.66 17.49
CA LYS A 327 -6.29 -18.22 17.85
C LYS A 327 -6.38 -19.44 18.78
N ALA A 328 -7.42 -19.53 19.60
CA ALA A 328 -7.66 -20.66 20.50
C ALA A 328 -8.40 -21.84 19.85
N ASP A 329 -9.02 -21.65 18.68
CA ASP A 329 -9.69 -22.71 17.93
C ASP A 329 -8.66 -23.67 17.31
N LYS A 330 -8.99 -24.97 17.27
CA LYS A 330 -8.16 -26.00 16.63
C LYS A 330 -8.05 -25.81 15.11
N ASN A 331 -9.05 -25.19 14.48
CA ASN A 331 -9.03 -24.83 13.06
C ASN A 331 -8.38 -23.46 12.80
N GLY A 332 -8.16 -22.67 13.85
CA GLY A 332 -7.15 -21.59 13.97
C GLY A 332 -7.29 -20.33 13.12
N VAL A 333 -7.99 -20.36 11.98
CA VAL A 333 -8.07 -19.26 11.02
C VAL A 333 -9.45 -19.11 10.38
N GLN A 334 -9.85 -17.87 10.08
CA GLN A 334 -11.08 -17.55 9.35
C GLN A 334 -10.76 -16.96 7.98
N TYR A 335 -11.57 -17.32 6.98
CA TYR A 335 -11.44 -16.84 5.60
C TYR A 335 -12.57 -15.85 5.29
N PHE A 336 -12.18 -14.71 4.72
CA PHE A 336 -13.07 -13.67 4.24
C PHE A 336 -12.87 -13.49 2.75
N PHE A 337 -13.93 -13.17 2.03
CA PHE A 337 -13.84 -12.77 0.63
C PHE A 337 -14.49 -11.40 0.46
N ARG A 338 -13.94 -10.59 -0.45
CA ARG A 338 -14.57 -9.37 -0.95
C ARG A 338 -14.39 -9.30 -2.44
N THR A 339 -15.45 -8.90 -3.14
CA THR A 339 -15.48 -8.72 -4.58
C THR A 339 -16.37 -7.53 -4.90
N MET A 340 -16.21 -6.99 -6.10
CA MET A 340 -17.21 -6.14 -6.71
C MET A 340 -18.50 -6.94 -6.92
N ASP A 341 -19.64 -6.28 -6.76
CA ASP A 341 -20.94 -6.89 -7.03
C ASP A 341 -21.16 -7.12 -8.55
N GLU A 342 -22.27 -7.77 -8.89
CA GLU A 342 -22.62 -8.07 -10.29
C GLU A 342 -22.86 -6.81 -11.14
N SER A 343 -23.11 -5.65 -10.52
CA SER A 343 -23.30 -4.39 -11.25
C SER A 343 -21.99 -3.87 -11.86
N GLY A 344 -20.85 -4.35 -11.35
CA GLY A 344 -19.54 -3.88 -11.79
C GLY A 344 -19.24 -2.44 -11.35
N LYS A 345 -20.00 -1.92 -10.38
CA LYS A 345 -19.84 -0.58 -9.80
C LYS A 345 -19.40 -0.69 -8.36
N LEU A 346 -18.38 0.08 -8.00
CA LEU A 346 -17.91 0.22 -6.64
C LEU A 346 -18.68 1.30 -5.90
N ASP A 347 -19.07 0.98 -4.68
CA ASP A 347 -19.67 1.86 -3.71
C ASP A 347 -18.77 1.97 -2.45
N PHE A 348 -18.91 3.05 -1.67
CA PHE A 348 -18.12 3.22 -0.45
C PHE A 348 -18.34 2.10 0.57
N LYS A 349 -19.56 1.54 0.63
CA LYS A 349 -19.90 0.46 1.57
C LYS A 349 -19.19 -0.85 1.26
N ASP A 350 -18.81 -1.11 0.01
CA ASP A 350 -18.22 -2.39 -0.41
C ASP A 350 -16.86 -2.65 0.26
N PHE A 351 -16.18 -1.57 0.64
CA PHE A 351 -14.88 -1.60 1.29
C PHE A 351 -14.94 -1.83 2.80
N LEU A 352 -16.09 -1.58 3.43
CA LEU A 352 -16.23 -1.59 4.88
C LEU A 352 -17.01 -2.81 5.37
N PRO A 353 -16.87 -3.21 6.65
CA PRO A 353 -17.74 -4.23 7.24
C PRO A 353 -19.20 -3.76 7.24
N GLU A 354 -20.16 -4.69 7.13
CA GLU A 354 -21.60 -4.36 7.03
C GLU A 354 -22.14 -3.49 8.19
N HIS A 355 -21.53 -3.59 9.37
CA HIS A 355 -21.92 -2.85 10.56
C HIS A 355 -21.29 -1.45 10.64
N GLU A 356 -20.33 -1.11 9.77
CA GLU A 356 -19.65 0.18 9.77
C GLU A 356 -20.24 1.13 8.72
N SER A 357 -20.55 2.35 9.14
CA SER A 357 -21.11 3.37 8.22
C SER A 357 -20.07 3.84 7.21
N ALA A 358 -20.43 3.81 5.94
CA ALA A 358 -19.62 4.33 4.85
C ALA A 358 -19.41 5.86 4.88
N GLY A 359 -20.17 6.59 5.70
CA GLY A 359 -20.11 8.06 5.76
C GLY A 359 -18.73 8.60 6.12
N GLY A 360 -18.01 7.94 7.04
CA GLY A 360 -16.66 8.33 7.43
C GLY A 360 -15.64 8.19 6.29
N PHE A 361 -15.68 7.07 5.59
CA PHE A 361 -14.83 6.82 4.42
C PHE A 361 -15.18 7.76 3.27
N MET A 362 -16.47 7.89 2.94
CA MET A 362 -16.96 8.81 1.90
C MET A 362 -16.43 10.22 2.14
N LYS A 363 -16.66 10.80 3.33
CA LYS A 363 -16.17 12.13 3.71
C LYS A 363 -14.67 12.23 3.49
N ARG A 364 -13.89 11.34 4.09
CA ARG A 364 -12.43 11.44 4.08
C ARG A 364 -11.83 11.30 2.69
N PHE A 365 -12.35 10.37 1.89
CA PHE A 365 -11.89 10.17 0.51
C PHE A 365 -12.27 11.35 -0.38
N SER A 366 -13.52 11.84 -0.29
CA SER A 366 -13.97 12.98 -1.12
C SER A 366 -13.23 14.27 -0.79
N LEU A 367 -13.00 14.56 0.49
CA LEU A 367 -12.29 15.77 0.90
C LEU A 367 -10.82 15.72 0.46
N LEU A 368 -10.15 14.55 0.55
CA LEU A 368 -8.77 14.41 0.07
C LEU A 368 -8.69 14.58 -1.46
N THR A 369 -9.70 14.09 -2.19
CA THR A 369 -9.84 14.34 -3.63
C THR A 369 -10.04 15.83 -3.93
N ALA A 370 -10.91 16.54 -3.21
CA ALA A 370 -11.06 17.99 -3.36
C ALA A 370 -9.74 18.75 -3.08
N MET A 371 -9.03 18.34 -2.03
CA MET A 371 -7.74 18.92 -1.65
C MET A 371 -6.71 18.84 -2.77
N SER A 372 -6.70 17.77 -3.57
CA SER A 372 -5.78 17.64 -4.71
C SER A 372 -5.95 18.74 -5.76
N PHE A 373 -7.17 19.23 -5.99
CA PHE A 373 -7.42 20.35 -6.90
C PHE A 373 -6.92 21.67 -6.32
N LEU A 374 -7.06 21.87 -5.01
CA LEU A 374 -6.57 23.06 -4.30
C LEU A 374 -5.03 23.12 -4.20
N VAL A 375 -4.35 22.00 -4.41
CA VAL A 375 -2.88 21.90 -4.34
C VAL A 375 -2.24 21.87 -5.72
N ASN A 376 -2.71 21.00 -6.62
CA ASN A 376 -1.97 20.70 -7.86
C ASN A 376 -2.24 21.66 -9.02
N LEU A 377 -3.19 22.59 -8.88
CA LEU A 377 -3.54 23.54 -9.93
C LEU A 377 -2.94 24.91 -9.66
N ASP A 378 -2.22 25.44 -10.64
CA ASP A 378 -1.58 26.76 -10.60
C ASP A 378 -2.55 27.91 -10.30
N ASN A 379 -3.78 27.84 -10.80
CA ASN A 379 -4.81 28.87 -10.59
C ASN A 379 -5.52 28.79 -9.22
N THR A 380 -5.33 27.70 -8.48
CA THR A 380 -5.95 27.51 -7.15
C THR A 380 -4.99 27.10 -6.06
N ASP A 381 -3.67 27.10 -6.32
CA ASP A 381 -2.59 26.60 -5.47
C ASP A 381 -2.56 27.24 -4.08
N PHE A 382 -3.50 26.82 -3.25
CA PHE A 382 -3.88 27.49 -2.03
C PHE A 382 -2.80 27.30 -0.99
N PHE A 383 -2.28 26.08 -0.92
CA PHE A 383 -1.28 25.72 0.07
C PHE A 383 -0.02 26.56 -0.10
N ALA A 384 0.43 26.74 -1.35
CA ALA A 384 1.59 27.56 -1.63
C ALA A 384 1.31 29.05 -1.50
N SER A 385 0.14 29.54 -1.91
CA SER A 385 -0.23 30.95 -1.69
C SER A 385 -0.37 31.29 -0.19
N ALA A 386 -0.83 30.35 0.64
CA ALA A 386 -0.84 30.50 2.09
C ALA A 386 0.59 30.56 2.65
N GLN A 387 1.47 29.67 2.19
CA GLN A 387 2.90 29.65 2.56
C GLN A 387 3.64 30.92 2.10
N ARG A 388 3.26 31.53 0.98
CA ARG A 388 3.87 32.79 0.51
C ARG A 388 3.26 34.05 1.14
N GLY A 389 2.23 33.93 1.97
CA GLY A 389 1.54 35.07 2.57
C GLY A 389 0.74 35.92 1.55
N GLU A 390 0.34 35.33 0.43
CA GLU A 390 -0.34 36.04 -0.68
C GLU A 390 -1.87 36.14 -0.47
N LEU A 391 -2.41 35.41 0.50
CA LEU A 391 -3.84 35.29 0.72
C LEU A 391 -4.35 36.36 1.70
N LYS A 392 -5.32 37.16 1.24
CA LYS A 392 -5.97 38.17 2.08
C LYS A 392 -6.65 37.52 3.29
N ASN A 393 -6.42 38.09 4.49
CA ASN A 393 -6.96 37.62 5.77
C ASN A 393 -6.50 36.20 6.20
N ILE A 394 -5.44 35.68 5.58
CA ILE A 394 -4.85 34.38 5.91
C ILE A 394 -3.35 34.59 6.07
N SER A 395 -2.85 34.39 7.28
CA SER A 395 -1.42 34.50 7.62
C SER A 395 -1.04 33.47 8.69
N GLY A 396 0.25 33.37 8.99
CA GLY A 396 0.79 32.49 10.02
C GLY A 396 1.21 31.10 9.52
N TYR A 397 1.38 30.95 8.21
CA TYR A 397 1.82 29.73 7.52
C TYR A 397 3.12 29.94 6.73
N GLU A 398 3.74 31.12 6.85
CA GLU A 398 4.90 31.54 6.06
C GLU A 398 6.18 30.76 6.41
N ASP A 399 6.23 30.18 7.62
CA ASP A 399 7.32 29.33 8.10
C ASP A 399 7.26 27.88 7.58
N ILE A 400 6.22 27.52 6.80
CA ILE A 400 6.20 26.22 6.12
C ILE A 400 7.39 26.18 5.15
N THR A 401 8.21 25.15 5.27
CA THR A 401 9.45 25.06 4.50
C THR A 401 9.17 24.68 3.05
N LYS A 402 10.13 24.97 2.17
CA LYS A 402 10.08 24.50 0.79
C LYS A 402 10.01 22.98 0.69
N VAL A 403 10.69 22.25 1.59
CA VAL A 403 10.65 20.78 1.62
C VAL A 403 9.25 20.26 1.97
N GLU A 404 8.58 20.88 2.95
CA GLU A 404 7.19 20.55 3.29
C GLU A 404 6.26 20.83 2.11
N LEU A 405 6.42 21.96 1.41
CA LEU A 405 5.64 22.31 0.22
C LEU A 405 5.87 21.35 -0.96
N ASP A 406 7.13 21.05 -1.29
CA ASP A 406 7.50 20.12 -2.36
C ASP A 406 6.95 18.71 -2.08
N ALA A 407 6.94 18.30 -0.81
CA ALA A 407 6.35 17.04 -0.36
C ALA A 407 4.82 17.01 -0.54
N VAL A 408 4.12 18.13 -0.27
CA VAL A 408 2.68 18.25 -0.52
C VAL A 408 2.36 18.06 -2.01
N TYR A 409 3.05 18.76 -2.92
CA TYR A 409 2.87 18.58 -4.36
C TYR A 409 3.21 17.15 -4.81
N LYS A 410 4.30 16.59 -4.28
CA LYS A 410 4.72 15.22 -4.62
C LYS A 410 3.66 14.21 -4.21
N TYR A 411 3.12 14.32 -2.99
CA TYR A 411 2.08 13.44 -2.50
C TYR A 411 0.81 13.53 -3.36
N PHE A 412 0.27 14.74 -3.58
CA PHE A 412 -0.95 14.90 -4.37
C PHE A 412 -0.77 14.55 -5.85
N GLY A 413 0.45 14.69 -6.37
CA GLY A 413 0.83 14.21 -7.69
C GLY A 413 0.81 12.68 -7.82
N LEU A 414 1.30 11.97 -6.80
CA LEU A 414 1.24 10.50 -6.73
C LEU A 414 -0.19 10.01 -6.46
N TYR A 415 -0.97 10.74 -5.66
CA TYR A 415 -2.35 10.38 -5.30
C TYR A 415 -3.34 10.56 -6.45
N HIS A 416 -3.37 11.72 -7.13
CA HIS A 416 -4.42 12.03 -8.10
C HIS A 416 -3.90 12.38 -9.49
N PHE A 417 -3.18 13.50 -9.63
CA PHE A 417 -2.64 13.93 -10.92
C PHE A 417 -1.50 14.93 -10.74
N ARG A 418 -0.60 15.02 -11.72
CA ARG A 418 0.38 16.10 -11.81
C ARG A 418 0.37 16.71 -13.21
N LEU A 419 0.38 18.05 -13.27
CA LEU A 419 0.52 18.78 -14.53
C LEU A 419 2.01 18.98 -14.86
N SER A 420 2.42 18.67 -16.09
CA SER A 420 3.80 18.84 -16.55
C SER A 420 3.80 19.12 -18.05
N ASN A 421 4.25 20.30 -18.49
CA ASN A 421 4.33 20.70 -19.90
C ASN A 421 3.00 20.45 -20.67
N ASP A 422 1.89 20.92 -20.10
CA ASP A 422 0.50 20.69 -20.58
C ASP A 422 0.04 19.22 -20.66
N GLN A 423 0.89 18.26 -20.28
CA GLN A 423 0.54 16.85 -20.13
C GLN A 423 0.09 16.55 -18.70
N VAL A 424 -0.90 15.67 -18.58
CA VAL A 424 -1.39 15.16 -17.29
C VAL A 424 -0.70 13.83 -17.02
N ARG A 425 0.04 13.76 -15.91
CA ARG A 425 0.51 12.48 -15.38
C ARG A 425 -0.51 11.95 -14.39
N GLU A 426 -0.95 10.71 -14.61
CA GLU A 426 -1.93 10.06 -13.76
C GLU A 426 -1.33 9.60 -12.43
N GLY A 427 -2.03 9.89 -11.34
CA GLY A 427 -1.77 9.32 -10.02
C GLY A 427 -2.64 8.09 -9.74
N TRP A 428 -2.50 7.56 -8.52
CA TRP A 428 -3.18 6.37 -8.02
C TRP A 428 -4.70 6.37 -8.26
N LEU A 429 -5.41 7.46 -7.94
CA LEU A 429 -6.87 7.55 -8.05
C LEU A 429 -7.36 7.36 -9.50
N ARG A 430 -6.60 7.88 -10.47
CA ARG A 430 -6.90 7.71 -11.91
C ARG A 430 -6.62 6.28 -12.38
N GLN A 431 -5.54 5.68 -11.89
CA GLN A 431 -5.23 4.27 -12.16
C GLN A 431 -6.32 3.33 -11.61
N LEU A 432 -6.83 3.60 -10.40
CA LEU A 432 -7.98 2.87 -9.85
C LEU A 432 -9.20 2.99 -10.75
N TYR A 433 -9.57 4.20 -11.15
CA TYR A 433 -10.70 4.42 -12.06
C TYR A 433 -10.56 3.66 -13.38
N ARG A 434 -9.37 3.68 -13.99
CA ARG A 434 -9.10 2.91 -15.20
C ARG A 434 -9.26 1.41 -14.96
N SER A 435 -8.79 0.94 -13.82
CA SER A 435 -8.84 -0.49 -13.47
C SER A 435 -10.26 -1.04 -13.24
N THR A 436 -11.25 -0.19 -12.92
CA THR A 436 -12.66 -0.62 -12.88
C THR A 436 -13.28 -0.78 -14.28
N GLY A 437 -12.56 -0.38 -15.33
CA GLY A 437 -13.06 -0.24 -16.70
C GLY A 437 -13.64 1.15 -17.02
N GLY A 438 -13.45 2.14 -16.13
CA GLY A 438 -13.95 3.51 -16.30
C GLY A 438 -15.47 3.62 -16.23
N GLY A 439 -16.03 4.65 -16.88
CA GLY A 439 -17.47 4.93 -16.87
C GLY A 439 -17.94 5.41 -15.49
N ASP A 440 -19.12 4.98 -15.05
CA ASP A 440 -19.70 5.31 -13.74
C ASP A 440 -19.45 4.23 -12.67
N ARG A 441 -18.42 3.41 -12.88
CA ARG A 441 -18.08 2.26 -12.05
C ARG A 441 -17.29 2.58 -10.78
N LEU A 442 -16.82 3.82 -10.63
CA LEU A 442 -16.22 4.33 -9.40
C LEU A 442 -17.18 5.34 -8.76
N MET A 443 -17.09 5.52 -7.43
CA MET A 443 -17.99 6.37 -6.64
C MET A 443 -18.01 7.85 -7.06
N PHE A 444 -16.99 8.32 -7.78
CA PHE A 444 -16.81 9.71 -8.20
C PHE A 444 -17.36 9.98 -9.61
N SER A 445 -17.62 11.26 -9.89
CA SER A 445 -18.05 11.76 -11.20
C SER A 445 -17.07 11.32 -12.31
N PRO A 446 -17.54 10.61 -13.36
CA PRO A 446 -16.70 10.17 -14.47
C PRO A 446 -16.01 11.34 -15.19
N GLU A 447 -16.65 12.51 -15.21
CA GLU A 447 -16.14 13.74 -15.81
C GLU A 447 -14.78 14.15 -15.21
N MET A 448 -14.55 13.87 -13.92
CA MET A 448 -13.27 14.13 -13.25
C MET A 448 -12.10 13.39 -13.89
N PHE A 449 -12.36 12.17 -14.36
CA PHE A 449 -11.35 11.29 -14.93
C PHE A 449 -11.14 11.54 -16.43
N GLY A 450 -12.12 12.15 -17.10
CA GLY A 450 -12.02 12.57 -18.50
C GLY A 450 -11.13 13.79 -18.77
N LEU A 451 -10.60 14.45 -17.72
CA LEU A 451 -9.72 15.61 -17.86
C LEU A 451 -8.32 15.19 -18.35
N THR A 452 -7.87 15.74 -19.48
CA THR A 452 -6.60 15.33 -20.12
C THR A 452 -5.61 16.48 -20.32
N THR A 453 -6.03 17.74 -20.19
CA THR A 453 -5.15 18.91 -20.31
C THR A 453 -5.21 19.80 -19.07
N ALA A 454 -4.16 20.58 -18.83
CA ALA A 454 -4.16 21.59 -17.76
C ALA A 454 -5.35 22.56 -17.88
N ARG A 455 -5.80 22.87 -19.10
CA ARG A 455 -6.98 23.72 -19.34
C ARG A 455 -8.28 23.06 -18.84
N ASP A 456 -8.45 21.76 -19.06
CA ASP A 456 -9.65 21.04 -18.62
C ASP A 456 -9.71 21.00 -17.11
N PHE A 457 -8.58 20.72 -16.46
CA PHE A 457 -8.45 20.75 -15.02
C PHE A 457 -8.80 22.12 -14.41
N ARG A 458 -8.31 23.23 -15.00
CA ARG A 458 -8.64 24.59 -14.52
C ARG A 458 -10.12 24.95 -14.65
N LYS A 459 -10.84 24.33 -15.59
CA LYS A 459 -12.27 24.56 -15.84
C LYS A 459 -13.18 23.62 -15.06
N TYR A 460 -12.64 22.52 -14.55
CA TYR A 460 -13.43 21.51 -13.85
C TYR A 460 -13.99 22.07 -12.53
N ASP A 461 -15.31 21.93 -12.35
CA ASP A 461 -15.97 22.27 -11.10
C ASP A 461 -15.76 21.13 -10.08
N TYR A 462 -14.68 21.23 -9.31
CA TYR A 462 -14.41 20.25 -8.27
C TYR A 462 -15.42 20.26 -7.12
N GLY A 463 -16.38 21.20 -7.06
CA GLY A 463 -17.52 21.13 -6.15
C GLY A 463 -18.55 20.05 -6.53
N LYS A 464 -18.39 19.42 -7.71
CA LYS A 464 -19.24 18.34 -8.23
C LYS A 464 -18.50 17.00 -8.27
N LEU A 465 -18.02 16.54 -7.12
CA LEU A 465 -17.27 15.27 -7.01
C LEU A 465 -18.12 14.03 -7.29
N PHE A 466 -19.43 14.09 -7.06
CA PHE A 466 -20.34 12.95 -7.18
C PHE A 466 -21.28 13.09 -8.39
N PRO A 467 -21.67 11.97 -9.04
CA PRO A 467 -22.68 11.99 -10.11
C PRO A 467 -24.01 12.56 -9.62
N LYS A 468 -24.71 13.33 -10.48
CA LYS A 468 -25.99 14.00 -10.12
C LYS A 468 -27.09 13.01 -9.70
N ASN A 469 -27.06 11.80 -10.24
CA ASN A 469 -28.00 10.71 -9.98
C ASN A 469 -27.56 9.80 -8.81
N SER A 470 -26.45 10.09 -8.15
CA SER A 470 -26.01 9.34 -6.97
C SER A 470 -26.66 9.89 -5.69
N GLU A 471 -26.85 9.04 -4.69
CA GLU A 471 -27.29 9.45 -3.35
C GLU A 471 -26.29 10.42 -2.67
N TYR A 472 -25.03 10.38 -3.11
CA TYR A 472 -23.94 11.22 -2.63
C TYR A 472 -23.97 12.65 -3.19
N ASN A 473 -24.83 12.94 -4.18
CA ASN A 473 -24.98 14.28 -4.77
C ASN A 473 -25.33 15.37 -3.74
N ARG A 474 -25.93 15.00 -2.58
CA ARG A 474 -26.18 15.95 -1.48
C ARG A 474 -24.90 16.58 -0.91
N HIS A 475 -23.75 15.93 -1.10
CA HIS A 475 -22.45 16.43 -0.68
C HIS A 475 -21.74 17.23 -1.77
N ASN A 476 -22.34 17.41 -2.95
CA ASN A 476 -21.86 18.40 -3.91
C ASN A 476 -22.29 19.80 -3.48
N PHE A 477 -21.46 20.82 -3.69
CA PHE A 477 -21.83 22.23 -3.48
C PHE A 477 -21.91 22.99 -4.80
N ASN A 478 -22.59 24.14 -4.82
CA ASN A 478 -22.69 24.99 -6.01
C ASN A 478 -21.92 26.30 -5.77
N SER A 479 -21.08 26.69 -6.72
CA SER A 479 -20.34 27.96 -6.63
C SER A 479 -21.22 29.19 -6.95
N GLY A 480 -22.33 29.01 -7.69
CA GLY A 480 -23.19 30.11 -8.14
C GLY A 480 -22.71 30.76 -9.44
N LEU A 481 -23.54 31.63 -10.04
CA LEU A 481 -23.34 32.20 -11.39
C LEU A 481 -22.11 33.11 -11.54
N PHE A 482 -21.65 33.75 -10.46
CA PHE A 482 -20.57 34.74 -10.48
C PHE A 482 -19.35 34.34 -9.63
N SER A 483 -19.28 33.10 -9.16
CA SER A 483 -18.20 32.60 -8.30
C SER A 483 -17.77 31.22 -8.79
N ASN A 484 -16.51 30.88 -8.55
CA ASN A 484 -15.97 29.55 -8.82
C ASN A 484 -15.83 28.76 -7.49
N PRO A 485 -15.53 27.45 -7.57
CA PRO A 485 -15.34 26.62 -6.38
C PRO A 485 -14.21 27.10 -5.46
N PHE A 486 -13.17 27.72 -6.01
CA PHE A 486 -12.02 28.22 -5.25
C PHE A 486 -12.35 29.43 -4.38
N ASP A 487 -13.18 30.34 -4.88
CA ASP A 487 -13.67 31.48 -4.10
C ASP A 487 -14.54 31.00 -2.93
N LYS A 488 -15.40 29.99 -3.15
CA LYS A 488 -16.19 29.35 -2.07
C LYS A 488 -15.33 28.66 -1.04
N PHE A 489 -14.27 27.98 -1.47
CA PHE A 489 -13.31 27.40 -0.55
C PHE A 489 -12.60 28.46 0.30
N LYS A 490 -12.12 29.56 -0.30
CA LYS A 490 -11.50 30.67 0.45
C LYS A 490 -12.47 31.28 1.48
N GLU A 491 -13.73 31.50 1.09
CA GLU A 491 -14.78 31.97 2.02
C GLU A 491 -14.96 31.01 3.21
N ALA A 492 -15.04 29.70 2.95
CA ALA A 492 -15.17 28.69 3.99
C ALA A 492 -13.92 28.64 4.89
N PHE A 493 -12.73 28.71 4.31
CA PHE A 493 -11.46 28.68 5.04
C PHE A 493 -11.29 29.90 5.96
N VAL A 494 -11.64 31.10 5.50
CA VAL A 494 -11.59 32.32 6.32
C VAL A 494 -12.56 32.23 7.50
N ARG A 495 -13.75 31.66 7.29
CA ARG A 495 -14.74 31.42 8.36
C ARG A 495 -14.33 30.30 9.31
N GLU A 496 -13.47 29.38 8.87
CA GLU A 496 -12.91 28.36 9.73
C GLU A 496 -11.87 28.98 10.65
N THR A 497 -12.22 29.17 11.92
CA THR A 497 -11.34 29.74 12.94
C THR A 497 -10.95 28.73 14.01
N THR A 498 -11.28 27.45 13.83
CA THR A 498 -10.91 26.39 14.77
C THR A 498 -9.38 26.33 14.85
N ASP A 499 -8.84 26.65 16.03
CA ASP A 499 -7.41 26.47 16.27
C ASP A 499 -7.14 24.97 16.47
N SER A 500 -6.03 24.50 15.91
CA SER A 500 -5.62 23.11 16.01
C SER A 500 -4.48 22.99 17.03
N PRO A 501 -4.45 21.91 17.82
CA PRO A 501 -3.39 21.69 18.81
C PRO A 501 -2.05 21.29 18.17
N PHE A 502 -1.97 21.21 16.84
CA PHE A 502 -0.82 20.65 16.12
C PHE A 502 0.38 21.60 16.21
N ALA A 503 1.56 21.10 16.52
CA ALA A 503 2.74 21.95 16.61
C ALA A 503 3.25 22.40 15.23
N ASN A 504 3.15 21.54 14.20
CA ASN A 504 3.62 21.86 12.85
C ASN A 504 2.62 22.74 12.09
N LYS A 505 3.09 23.88 11.55
CA LYS A 505 2.33 24.78 10.69
C LYS A 505 1.77 24.12 9.43
N SER A 506 2.50 23.19 8.80
CA SER A 506 2.01 22.42 7.66
C SER A 506 0.77 21.61 8.06
N GLU A 507 0.86 20.87 9.18
CA GLU A 507 -0.27 20.10 9.71
C GLU A 507 -1.44 21.00 10.14
N LYS A 508 -1.17 22.18 10.73
CA LYS A 508 -2.21 23.18 11.06
C LYS A 508 -2.96 23.65 9.82
N LEU A 509 -2.24 23.94 8.74
CA LEU A 509 -2.84 24.37 7.48
C LEU A 509 -3.70 23.25 6.90
N ILE A 510 -3.16 22.03 6.82
CA ILE A 510 -3.88 20.83 6.37
C ILE A 510 -5.17 20.61 7.16
N LYS A 511 -5.13 20.71 8.50
CA LYS A 511 -6.30 20.57 9.37
C LYS A 511 -7.38 21.60 9.03
N ARG A 512 -6.99 22.87 8.92
CA ARG A 512 -7.94 23.95 8.63
C ARG A 512 -8.54 23.80 7.24
N MET A 513 -7.77 23.34 6.26
CA MET A 513 -8.28 23.00 4.93
C MET A 513 -9.27 21.81 5.00
N TYR A 514 -8.96 20.77 5.77
CA TYR A 514 -9.85 19.63 6.01
C TYR A 514 -11.20 20.08 6.58
N ASP A 515 -11.19 20.93 7.61
CA ASP A 515 -12.42 21.42 8.27
C ASP A 515 -13.24 22.33 7.35
N ALA A 516 -12.56 23.25 6.64
CA ALA A 516 -13.19 24.13 5.68
C ALA A 516 -13.86 23.35 4.54
N LEU A 517 -13.19 22.33 4.00
CA LEU A 517 -13.75 21.42 3.01
C LEU A 517 -14.94 20.65 3.61
N GLY A 518 -14.81 20.11 4.83
CA GLY A 518 -15.89 19.38 5.50
C GLY A 518 -17.18 20.20 5.59
N LYS A 519 -17.08 21.46 6.05
CA LYS A 519 -18.21 22.39 6.09
C LYS A 519 -18.75 22.72 4.70
N LEU A 520 -17.87 22.94 3.72
CA LEU A 520 -18.24 23.32 2.37
C LEU A 520 -19.03 22.22 1.63
N TYR A 521 -18.66 20.95 1.82
CA TYR A 521 -19.32 19.78 1.23
C TYR A 521 -20.48 19.23 2.10
N GLY A 522 -20.80 19.89 3.23
CA GLY A 522 -21.91 19.50 4.09
C GLY A 522 -21.72 18.14 4.79
N PHE A 523 -20.51 17.89 5.30
CA PHE A 523 -20.14 16.69 6.08
C PHE A 523 -19.94 16.96 7.58
#